data_AF-A0A239BP42-F1
#
_entry.id   AF-A0A239BP42-F1
#
_cell.length_a   1.000
_cell.length_b   1.000
_cell.length_c   1.000
_cell.angle_alpha   90.00
_cell.angle_beta   90.00
_cell.angle_gamma   90.00
#
_symmetry.space_group_name_H-M   'P 1'
#
loop_
_entity.id
_entity.type
_entity.pdbx_description
1 polymer ?
#
loop_
_entity_poly.entity_id
_entity_poly.type
_entity_poly.pdbx_seq_one_letter_code
_entity_poly.pdbx_strand_id
1 'polypeptide(L)'
;MAPIGTFLTILLVIMLFFLVAGIAGIYLLVKVGKKATKKARKVSTRVASQVAAMGPGDAAATERMRLDLRREVSLTRQAVDHALRDGWGLGDLPQLVAEIGTHADQLDAQLGLYAQHSRVSSYVDHASLGRLREHHAKLTTSCARIRADLLNDQMAHSAGGIDDIQSRTDLEIEARRRAPDPLDQIDELYNRTMVNRSRPDDHR
;
A
#
# COMPACT_ATOMS: atom_id res chain seq x y z
N MET A 1 -18.76 21.84 75.48
CA MET A 1 -19.80 21.81 74.43
C MET A 1 -19.16 21.40 73.11
N ALA A 2 -19.67 20.30 72.54
CA ALA A 2 -19.52 19.78 71.17
C ALA A 2 -18.13 19.53 70.50
N PRO A 3 -17.25 18.64 71.01
CA PRO A 3 -16.16 18.06 70.21
C PRO A 3 -16.58 16.84 69.36
N ILE A 4 -17.63 16.12 69.80
CA ILE A 4 -18.09 14.89 69.15
C ILE A 4 -18.78 15.17 67.81
N GLY A 5 -19.57 16.24 67.74
CA GLY A 5 -20.25 16.65 66.51
C GLY A 5 -19.26 16.93 65.38
N THR A 6 -18.18 17.66 65.69
CA THR A 6 -17.11 18.02 64.75
C THR A 6 -16.32 16.81 64.27
N PHE A 7 -16.02 15.87 65.17
CA PHE A 7 -15.36 14.62 64.80
C PHE A 7 -16.22 13.76 63.86
N LEU A 8 -17.53 13.69 64.14
CA LEU A 8 -18.48 12.94 63.32
C LEU A 8 -18.66 13.55 61.93
N THR A 9 -18.70 14.88 61.81
CA THR A 9 -18.72 15.55 60.50
C THR A 9 -17.45 15.34 59.71
N ILE A 10 -16.26 15.42 60.34
CA ILE A 10 -14.99 15.16 59.65
C ILE A 10 -14.96 13.72 59.11
N LEU A 11 -15.36 12.74 59.93
CA LEU A 11 -15.42 11.34 59.50
C LEU A 11 -16.39 11.14 58.33
N LEU A 12 -17.56 11.78 58.38
CA LEU A 12 -18.58 11.68 57.35
C LEU A 12 -18.13 12.32 56.03
N VAL A 13 -17.44 13.46 56.08
CA VAL A 13 -16.87 14.12 54.89
C VAL A 13 -15.78 13.24 54.26
N ILE A 14 -14.93 12.60 55.06
CA ILE A 14 -13.91 11.67 54.55
C ILE A 14 -14.56 10.46 53.87
N MET A 15 -15.57 9.84 54.51
CA MET A 15 -16.33 8.74 53.94
C MET A 15 -17.02 9.12 52.62
N LEU A 16 -17.63 10.31 52.58
CA LEU A 16 -18.27 10.84 51.37
C LEU A 16 -17.24 11.05 50.26
N PHE A 17 -16.06 11.59 50.58
CA PHE A 17 -14.98 11.78 49.62
C PHE A 17 -14.50 10.45 49.04
N PHE A 18 -14.30 9.43 49.87
CA PHE A 18 -13.95 8.08 49.40
C PHE A 18 -15.03 7.47 48.51
N LEU A 19 -16.31 7.69 48.82
CA LEU A 19 -17.42 7.19 48.03
C LEU A 19 -17.45 7.85 46.63
N VAL A 20 -17.29 9.18 46.57
CA VAL A 20 -17.22 9.92 45.30
C VAL A 20 -15.99 9.53 44.49
N ALA A 21 -14.82 9.41 45.14
CA ALA A 21 -13.59 8.97 44.49
C ALA A 21 -13.69 7.52 43.96
N GLY A 22 -14.35 6.64 44.72
CA GLY A 22 -14.62 5.26 44.30
C GLY A 22 -15.51 5.18 43.06
N ILE A 23 -16.60 5.94 43.03
CA ILE A 23 -17.51 6.00 41.87
C ILE A 23 -16.79 6.57 40.64
N ALA A 24 -16.03 7.65 40.81
CA ALA A 24 -15.23 8.25 39.74
C ALA A 24 -14.16 7.27 39.21
N GLY A 25 -13.49 6.54 40.10
CA GLY A 25 -12.51 5.51 39.76
C GLY A 25 -13.12 4.38 38.94
N ILE A 26 -14.26 3.83 39.36
CA ILE A 26 -14.98 2.77 38.64
C ILE A 26 -15.44 3.27 37.26
N TYR A 27 -15.98 4.49 37.18
CA TYR A 27 -16.40 5.09 35.91
C TYR A 27 -15.24 5.22 34.92
N LEU A 28 -14.08 5.67 35.38
CA LEU A 28 -12.87 5.80 34.57
C LEU A 28 -12.36 4.43 34.11
N LEU A 29 -12.40 3.42 34.98
CA LEU A 29 -12.03 2.04 34.66
C LEU A 29 -12.93 1.43 33.58
N VAL A 30 -14.25 1.62 33.67
CA VAL A 30 -15.21 1.15 32.65
C VAL A 30 -14.98 1.87 31.31
N LYS A 31 -14.72 3.18 31.34
CA LYS A 31 -14.51 3.98 30.13
C LYS A 31 -13.20 3.66 29.42
N VAL A 32 -12.12 3.48 30.17
CA VAL A 32 -10.81 3.05 29.66
C VAL A 32 -10.88 1.60 29.20
N GLY A 33 -11.53 0.72 29.97
CA GLY A 33 -11.78 -0.68 29.62
C GLY A 33 -12.49 -0.83 28.28
N LYS A 34 -13.53 -0.04 27.99
CA LYS A 34 -14.23 -0.04 26.68
C LYS A 34 -13.33 0.39 25.51
N LYS A 35 -12.38 1.31 25.73
CA LYS A 35 -11.44 1.75 24.67
C LYS A 35 -10.31 0.74 24.47
N ALA A 36 -9.78 0.18 25.55
CA ALA A 36 -8.72 -0.83 25.52
C ALA A 36 -9.21 -2.14 24.91
N THR A 37 -10.40 -2.61 25.28
CA THR A 37 -10.99 -3.84 24.71
C THR A 37 -11.20 -3.75 23.20
N LYS A 38 -11.60 -2.59 22.65
CA LYS A 38 -11.72 -2.42 21.19
C LYS A 38 -10.37 -2.52 20.47
N LYS A 39 -9.29 -1.99 21.04
CA LYS A 39 -7.94 -2.11 20.47
C LYS A 39 -7.35 -3.51 20.64
N ALA A 40 -7.49 -4.10 21.83
CA ALA A 40 -7.04 -5.45 22.12
C ALA A 40 -7.75 -6.48 21.24
N ARG A 41 -9.07 -6.33 21.00
CA ARG A 41 -9.85 -7.19 20.12
C ARG A 41 -9.32 -7.17 18.68
N LYS A 42 -8.89 -6.02 18.16
CA LYS A 42 -8.29 -5.94 16.80
C LYS A 42 -6.97 -6.69 16.70
N VAL A 43 -6.13 -6.61 17.73
CA VAL A 43 -4.82 -7.30 17.76
C VAL A 43 -5.01 -8.79 17.99
N SER A 44 -5.86 -9.20 18.93
CA SER A 44 -6.14 -10.61 19.20
C SER A 44 -6.83 -11.30 18.03
N THR A 45 -7.71 -10.62 17.30
CA THR A 45 -8.29 -11.19 16.07
C THR A 45 -7.25 -11.42 14.98
N ARG A 46 -6.21 -10.59 14.87
CA ARG A 46 -5.13 -10.80 13.89
C ARG A 46 -4.26 -12.01 14.25
N VAL A 47 -3.87 -12.12 15.52
CA VAL A 47 -3.08 -13.27 15.99
C VAL A 47 -3.90 -14.56 15.90
N ALA A 48 -5.17 -14.52 16.31
CA ALA A 48 -6.07 -15.67 16.19
C ALA A 48 -6.30 -16.08 14.73
N SER A 49 -6.44 -15.13 13.80
CA SER A 49 -6.53 -15.44 12.36
C SER A 49 -5.27 -16.09 11.81
N GLN A 50 -4.09 -15.64 12.23
CA GLN A 50 -2.82 -16.23 11.78
C GLN A 50 -2.61 -17.64 12.32
N VAL A 51 -2.93 -17.88 13.59
CA VAL A 51 -2.87 -19.22 14.20
C VAL A 51 -3.92 -20.15 13.59
N ALA A 52 -5.14 -19.65 13.35
CA ALA A 52 -6.19 -20.41 12.68
C ALA A 52 -5.82 -20.78 11.23
N ALA A 53 -5.07 -19.93 10.53
CA ALA A 53 -4.56 -20.20 9.19
C ALA A 53 -3.44 -21.27 9.17
N MET A 54 -2.82 -21.59 10.30
CA MET A 54 -1.79 -22.64 10.41
C MET A 54 -2.36 -24.05 10.59
N GLY A 55 -3.66 -24.19 10.87
CA GLY A 55 -4.30 -25.50 11.02
C GLY A 55 -4.41 -26.30 9.70
N PRO A 56 -4.61 -27.62 9.77
CA PRO A 56 -5.07 -28.43 8.64
C PRO A 56 -6.60 -28.29 8.45
N GLY A 57 -7.07 -28.41 7.20
CA GLY A 57 -8.50 -28.46 6.85
C GLY A 57 -9.08 -27.19 6.20
N ASP A 58 -10.34 -27.27 5.77
CA ASP A 58 -11.04 -26.22 5.01
C ASP A 58 -11.22 -24.91 5.80
N ALA A 59 -11.38 -25.00 7.13
CA ALA A 59 -11.47 -23.83 8.02
C ALA A 59 -10.15 -23.03 8.07
N ALA A 60 -9.01 -23.68 7.91
CA ALA A 60 -7.71 -23.00 7.84
C ALA A 60 -7.44 -22.46 6.43
N ALA A 61 -7.83 -23.20 5.38
CA ALA A 61 -7.74 -22.73 4.00
C ALA A 61 -8.57 -21.46 3.77
N THR A 62 -9.76 -21.38 4.36
CA THR A 62 -10.62 -20.18 4.31
C THR A 62 -10.01 -19.00 5.06
N GLU A 63 -9.36 -19.23 6.21
CA GLU A 63 -8.65 -18.16 6.90
C GLU A 63 -7.42 -17.67 6.13
N ARG A 64 -6.73 -18.55 5.39
CA ARG A 64 -5.65 -18.15 4.46
C ARG A 64 -6.19 -17.26 3.34
N MET A 65 -7.32 -17.63 2.73
CA MET A 65 -7.98 -16.80 1.71
C MET A 65 -8.35 -15.41 2.25
N ARG A 66 -8.83 -15.33 3.49
CA ARG A 66 -9.11 -14.04 4.14
C ARG A 66 -7.87 -13.16 4.32
N LEU A 67 -6.77 -13.76 4.77
CA LEU A 67 -5.51 -13.05 4.94
C LEU A 67 -4.94 -12.58 3.60
N ASP A 68 -5.00 -13.44 2.58
CA ASP A 68 -4.56 -13.15 1.22
C ASP A 68 -5.37 -12.01 0.60
N LEU A 69 -6.70 -12.08 0.65
CA LEU A 69 -7.59 -11.03 0.15
C LEU A 69 -7.32 -9.67 0.80
N ARG A 70 -7.19 -9.63 2.14
CA ARG A 70 -6.87 -8.38 2.86
C ARG A 70 -5.50 -7.83 2.46
N ARG A 71 -4.52 -8.71 2.24
CA ARG A 71 -3.18 -8.32 1.79
C ARG A 71 -3.25 -7.74 0.38
N GLU A 72 -3.89 -8.41 -0.55
CA GLU A 72 -4.01 -7.99 -1.95
C GLU A 72 -4.70 -6.63 -2.09
N VAL A 73 -5.82 -6.43 -1.39
CA VAL A 73 -6.52 -5.13 -1.37
C VAL A 73 -5.67 -4.04 -0.75
N SER A 74 -4.98 -4.33 0.37
CA SER A 74 -4.09 -3.36 1.01
C SER A 74 -2.91 -2.97 0.13
N LEU A 75 -2.29 -3.92 -0.58
CA LEU A 75 -1.19 -3.65 -1.49
C LEU A 75 -1.66 -2.83 -2.69
N THR A 76 -2.84 -3.14 -3.21
CA THR A 76 -3.43 -2.41 -4.34
C THR A 76 -3.75 -0.97 -3.94
N ARG A 77 -4.37 -0.76 -2.78
CA ARG A 77 -4.63 0.58 -2.25
C ARG A 77 -3.34 1.37 -2.04
N GLN A 78 -2.30 0.74 -1.49
CA GLN A 78 -1.01 1.40 -1.29
C GLN A 78 -0.36 1.79 -2.62
N ALA A 79 -0.44 0.94 -3.64
CA ALA A 79 0.09 1.25 -4.98
C ALA A 79 -0.63 2.46 -5.61
N VAL A 80 -1.96 2.50 -5.49
CA VAL A 80 -2.78 3.62 -5.98
C VAL A 80 -2.48 4.90 -5.20
N ASP A 81 -2.40 4.83 -3.86
CA ASP A 81 -2.06 5.97 -3.02
C ASP A 81 -0.66 6.52 -3.35
N HIS A 82 0.28 5.65 -3.73
CA HIS A 82 1.61 6.07 -4.17
C HIS A 82 1.55 6.80 -5.51
N ALA A 83 0.89 6.21 -6.51
CA ALA A 83 0.70 6.82 -7.83
C ALA A 83 -0.01 8.19 -7.75
N LEU A 84 -1.01 8.33 -6.86
CA LEU A 84 -1.67 9.63 -6.61
C LEU A 84 -0.70 10.68 -6.05
N ARG A 85 0.18 10.29 -5.13
CA ARG A 85 1.19 11.20 -4.56
C ARG A 85 2.23 11.63 -5.58
N ASP A 86 2.54 10.75 -6.52
CA ASP A 86 3.44 11.02 -7.64
C ASP A 86 2.76 11.86 -8.74
N GLY A 87 1.49 12.25 -8.53
CA GLY A 87 0.75 13.16 -9.40
C GLY A 87 0.15 12.50 -10.63
N TRP A 88 0.02 11.17 -10.66
CA TRP A 88 -0.53 10.47 -11.82
C TRP A 88 -2.03 10.74 -11.95
N GLY A 89 -2.49 10.98 -13.18
CA GLY A 89 -3.89 11.18 -13.51
C GLY A 89 -4.67 9.87 -13.49
N LEU A 90 -4.98 9.34 -12.30
CA LEU A 90 -5.61 8.03 -12.15
C LEU A 90 -7.14 8.01 -12.39
N GLY A 91 -7.76 9.15 -12.65
CA GLY A 91 -9.21 9.25 -12.88
C GLY A 91 -10.04 8.62 -11.76
N ASP A 92 -10.94 7.70 -12.14
CA ASP A 92 -11.86 7.02 -11.22
C ASP A 92 -11.25 5.78 -10.54
N LEU A 93 -9.99 5.44 -10.83
CA LEU A 93 -9.33 4.26 -10.26
C LEU A 93 -9.35 4.21 -8.72
N PRO A 94 -9.14 5.32 -7.99
CA PRO A 94 -9.22 5.30 -6.52
C PRO A 94 -10.63 4.93 -6.01
N GLN A 95 -11.69 5.37 -6.72
CA GLN A 95 -13.06 5.01 -6.40
C GLN A 95 -13.31 3.52 -6.65
N LEU A 96 -12.86 3.01 -7.81
CA LEU A 96 -13.01 1.59 -8.16
C LEU A 96 -12.27 0.68 -7.16
N VAL A 97 -11.10 1.09 -6.68
CA VAL A 97 -10.34 0.36 -5.65
C VAL A 97 -11.05 0.41 -4.30
N ALA A 98 -11.73 1.51 -3.96
CA ALA A 98 -12.57 1.58 -2.78
C ALA A 98 -13.78 0.63 -2.88
N GLU A 99 -14.43 0.55 -4.04
CA GLU A 99 -15.52 -0.40 -4.30
C GLU A 99 -15.04 -1.85 -4.20
N ILE A 100 -13.90 -2.20 -4.79
CA ILE A 100 -13.24 -3.50 -4.61
C ILE A 100 -13.00 -3.78 -3.12
N GLY A 101 -12.58 -2.78 -2.36
CA GLY A 101 -12.43 -2.88 -0.90
C GLY A 101 -13.74 -3.26 -0.20
N THR A 102 -14.87 -2.65 -0.58
CA THR A 102 -16.17 -3.00 0.00
C THR A 102 -16.60 -4.43 -0.34
N HIS A 103 -16.36 -4.89 -1.57
CA HIS A 103 -16.65 -6.27 -1.98
C HIS A 103 -15.74 -7.28 -1.28
N ALA A 104 -14.47 -6.92 -1.05
CA ALA A 104 -13.53 -7.73 -0.30
C ALA A 104 -13.91 -7.84 1.18
N ASP A 105 -14.39 -6.77 1.80
CA ASP A 105 -14.88 -6.79 3.19
C ASP A 105 -16.13 -7.70 3.33
N GLN A 106 -17.04 -7.66 2.35
CA GLN A 106 -18.20 -8.55 2.31
C GLN A 106 -17.77 -10.02 2.16
N LEU A 107 -16.84 -10.31 1.26
CA LEU A 107 -16.32 -11.67 1.07
C LEU A 107 -15.55 -12.17 2.30
N ASP A 108 -14.76 -11.30 2.95
CA ASP A 108 -14.06 -11.64 4.20
C ASP A 108 -15.03 -12.00 5.33
N ALA A 109 -16.15 -11.28 5.43
CA ALA A 109 -17.21 -11.60 6.39
C ALA A 109 -17.85 -12.97 6.09
N GLN A 110 -18.15 -13.26 4.82
CA GLN A 110 -18.73 -14.54 4.39
C GLN A 110 -17.76 -15.72 4.64
N LEU A 111 -16.48 -15.55 4.29
CA LEU A 111 -15.44 -16.54 4.58
C LEU A 111 -15.27 -16.77 6.08
N GLY A 112 -15.37 -15.71 6.90
CA GLY A 112 -15.32 -15.81 8.35
C GLY A 112 -16.50 -16.60 8.94
N LEU A 113 -17.72 -16.36 8.44
CA LEU A 113 -18.90 -17.14 8.82
C LEU A 113 -18.78 -18.61 8.42
N TYR A 114 -18.28 -18.87 7.21
CA TYR A 114 -18.04 -20.23 6.74
C TYR A 114 -16.97 -20.96 7.59
N ALA A 115 -15.86 -20.29 7.91
CA ALA A 115 -14.82 -20.82 8.78
C ALA A 115 -15.34 -21.12 10.20
N GLN A 116 -16.26 -20.29 10.71
CA GLN A 116 -16.92 -20.56 11.99
C GLN A 116 -17.86 -21.76 11.90
N HIS A 117 -18.67 -21.86 10.83
CA HIS A 117 -19.62 -22.96 10.65
C HIS A 117 -18.91 -24.31 10.51
N SER A 118 -17.86 -24.36 9.71
CA SER A 118 -17.02 -25.57 9.50
C SER A 118 -16.27 -26.05 10.74
N ARG A 119 -16.12 -25.21 11.79
CA ARG A 119 -15.57 -25.64 13.09
C ARG A 119 -16.60 -26.27 14.01
N VAL A 120 -17.88 -25.91 13.85
CA VAL A 120 -18.98 -26.35 14.73
C VAL A 120 -19.74 -27.52 14.12
N SER A 121 -19.81 -27.59 12.79
CA SER A 121 -20.50 -28.62 12.04
C SER A 121 -19.51 -29.51 11.28
N SER A 122 -19.73 -30.83 11.32
CA SER A 122 -19.00 -31.79 10.47
C SER A 122 -19.48 -31.77 9.02
N TYR A 123 -20.64 -31.15 8.75
CA TYR A 123 -21.16 -30.99 7.41
C TYR A 123 -20.45 -29.83 6.70
N VAL A 124 -19.83 -30.12 5.57
CA VAL A 124 -19.10 -29.15 4.74
C VAL A 124 -19.89 -28.89 3.46
N ASP A 125 -20.43 -27.69 3.31
CA ASP A 125 -21.08 -27.28 2.07
C ASP A 125 -20.04 -26.83 1.03
N HIS A 126 -19.59 -27.79 0.24
CA HIS A 126 -18.59 -27.56 -0.80
C HIS A 126 -19.09 -26.65 -1.93
N ALA A 127 -20.41 -26.56 -2.17
CA ALA A 127 -20.96 -25.74 -3.23
C ALA A 127 -20.85 -24.24 -2.89
N SER A 128 -21.20 -23.85 -1.66
CA SER A 128 -20.98 -22.46 -1.20
C SER A 128 -19.50 -22.12 -1.12
N LEU A 129 -18.65 -23.04 -0.65
CA LEU A 129 -17.20 -22.84 -0.64
C LEU A 129 -16.62 -22.63 -2.04
N GLY A 130 -17.12 -23.36 -3.05
CA GLY A 130 -16.73 -23.19 -4.44
C GLY A 130 -17.03 -21.78 -4.96
N ARG A 131 -18.23 -21.25 -4.68
CA ARG A 131 -18.61 -19.87 -5.05
C ARG A 131 -17.74 -18.82 -4.35
N LEU A 132 -17.45 -19.03 -3.06
CA LEU A 132 -16.56 -18.13 -2.30
C LEU A 132 -15.14 -18.13 -2.87
N ARG A 133 -14.62 -19.30 -3.28
CA ARG A 133 -13.32 -19.43 -3.94
C ARG A 133 -13.29 -18.71 -5.29
N GLU A 134 -14.35 -18.85 -6.08
CA GLU A 134 -14.45 -18.16 -7.37
C GLU A 134 -14.49 -16.63 -7.19
N HIS A 135 -15.28 -16.14 -6.23
CA HIS A 135 -15.35 -14.71 -5.92
C HIS A 135 -14.01 -14.18 -5.40
N HIS A 136 -13.32 -14.96 -4.55
CA HIS A 136 -11.97 -14.65 -4.10
C HIS A 136 -11.00 -14.52 -5.29
N ALA A 137 -10.97 -15.51 -6.18
CA ALA A 137 -10.10 -15.51 -7.35
C ALA A 137 -10.37 -14.31 -8.27
N LYS A 138 -11.64 -13.92 -8.45
CA LYS A 138 -12.00 -12.73 -9.23
C LYS A 138 -11.43 -11.45 -8.59
N LEU A 139 -11.64 -11.25 -7.28
CA LEU A 139 -11.16 -10.06 -6.58
C LEU A 139 -9.63 -9.97 -6.55
N THR A 140 -8.93 -11.07 -6.26
CA THR A 140 -7.46 -11.07 -6.25
C THR A 140 -6.87 -10.87 -7.64
N THR A 141 -7.49 -11.44 -8.68
CA THR A 141 -7.08 -11.21 -10.08
C THR A 141 -7.28 -9.75 -10.48
N SER A 142 -8.41 -9.13 -10.10
CA SER A 142 -8.64 -7.71 -10.33
C SER A 142 -7.60 -6.83 -9.63
N CYS A 143 -7.27 -7.13 -8.36
CA CYS A 143 -6.21 -6.45 -7.61
C CYS A 143 -4.84 -6.58 -8.31
N ALA A 144 -4.47 -7.79 -8.70
CA ALA A 144 -3.21 -8.06 -9.40
C ALA A 144 -3.14 -7.31 -10.74
N ARG A 145 -4.25 -7.27 -11.50
CA ARG A 145 -4.34 -6.54 -12.76
C ARG A 145 -4.15 -5.04 -12.57
N ILE A 146 -4.86 -4.43 -11.62
CA ILE A 146 -4.68 -2.99 -11.31
C ILE A 146 -3.22 -2.68 -10.97
N ARG A 147 -2.58 -3.53 -10.15
CA ARG A 147 -1.16 -3.34 -9.81
C ARG A 147 -0.24 -3.49 -11.02
N ALA A 148 -0.51 -4.45 -11.92
CA ALA A 148 0.26 -4.62 -13.14
C ALA A 148 0.10 -3.41 -14.08
N ASP A 149 -1.12 -2.90 -14.23
CA ASP A 149 -1.41 -1.71 -15.04
C ASP A 149 -0.67 -0.48 -14.48
N LEU A 150 -0.71 -0.27 -13.17
CA LEU A 150 0.04 0.82 -12.51
C LEU A 150 1.57 0.68 -12.69
N LEU A 151 2.12 -0.53 -12.61
CA LEU A 151 3.54 -0.76 -12.85
C LEU A 151 3.92 -0.48 -14.30
N ASN A 152 3.06 -0.85 -15.26
CA ASN A 152 3.28 -0.57 -16.66
C ASN A 152 3.27 0.93 -16.94
N ASP A 153 2.33 1.67 -16.35
CA ASP A 153 2.28 3.13 -16.42
C ASP A 153 3.53 3.76 -15.79
N GLN A 154 4.02 3.22 -14.66
CA GLN A 154 5.27 3.68 -14.05
C GLN A 154 6.46 3.59 -15.01
N MET A 155 6.58 2.46 -15.70
CA MET A 155 7.66 2.21 -16.66
C MET A 155 7.56 3.17 -17.84
N ALA A 156 6.35 3.43 -18.34
CA ALA A 156 6.13 4.39 -19.43
C ALA A 156 6.54 5.82 -19.03
N HIS A 157 6.17 6.28 -17.83
CA HIS A 157 6.58 7.61 -17.34
C HIS A 157 8.09 7.71 -17.10
N SER A 158 8.70 6.65 -16.58
CA SER A 158 10.15 6.61 -16.34
C SER A 158 10.95 6.59 -17.65
N ALA A 159 10.47 5.85 -18.66
CA ALA A 159 11.10 5.82 -19.99
C ALA A 159 11.06 7.20 -20.67
N GLY A 160 9.95 7.93 -20.58
CA GLY A 160 9.86 9.29 -21.11
C GLY A 160 10.82 10.28 -20.43
N GLY A 161 11.02 10.15 -19.11
CA GLY A 161 11.99 10.96 -18.38
C GLY A 161 13.45 10.66 -18.73
N ILE A 162 13.78 9.40 -19.04
CA ILE A 162 15.13 9.02 -19.48
C ILE A 162 15.43 9.59 -20.86
N ASP A 163 14.46 9.58 -21.78
CA ASP A 163 14.64 10.13 -23.13
C ASP A 163 14.85 11.66 -23.08
N ASP A 164 14.13 12.36 -22.20
CA ASP A 164 14.34 13.80 -21.96
C ASP A 164 15.75 14.08 -21.39
N ILE A 165 16.19 13.30 -20.40
CA ILE A 165 17.54 13.41 -19.83
C ILE A 165 18.60 13.10 -20.89
N GLN A 166 18.39 12.08 -21.72
CA GLN A 166 19.31 11.71 -22.78
C GLN A 166 19.39 12.82 -23.83
N SER A 167 18.26 13.36 -24.28
CA SER A 167 18.22 14.48 -25.23
C SER A 167 18.98 15.70 -24.71
N ARG A 168 18.80 16.04 -23.41
CA ARG A 168 19.52 17.14 -22.77
C ARG A 168 21.01 16.86 -22.65
N THR A 169 21.38 15.61 -22.37
CA THR A 169 22.78 15.18 -22.26
C THR A 169 23.46 15.23 -23.63
N ASP A 170 22.80 14.76 -24.69
CA ASP A 170 23.31 14.83 -26.06
C ASP A 170 23.49 16.29 -26.49
N LEU A 171 22.55 17.17 -26.12
CA LEU A 171 22.65 18.60 -26.40
C LEU A 171 23.78 19.27 -25.61
N GLU A 172 24.03 18.85 -24.37
CA GLU A 172 25.17 19.31 -23.58
C GLU A 172 26.51 18.79 -24.14
N ILE A 173 26.55 17.53 -24.60
CA ILE A 173 27.74 16.94 -25.25
C ILE A 173 28.04 17.67 -26.55
N GLU A 174 27.03 17.95 -27.39
CA GLU A 174 27.21 18.69 -28.64
C GLU A 174 27.58 20.15 -28.37
N ALA A 175 27.02 20.80 -27.34
CA ALA A 175 27.43 22.15 -26.93
C ALA A 175 28.87 22.20 -26.38
N ARG A 176 29.35 21.10 -25.79
CA ARG A 176 30.74 20.95 -25.31
C ARG A 176 31.68 20.47 -26.41
N ARG A 177 31.18 20.01 -27.57
CA ARG A 177 32.04 19.71 -28.72
C ARG A 177 32.66 21.00 -29.18
N ARG A 178 33.99 21.06 -29.02
CA ARG A 178 34.80 22.14 -29.52
C ARG A 178 34.61 22.18 -31.04
N ALA A 179 34.16 23.33 -31.56
CA ALA A 179 34.15 23.55 -32.99
C ALA A 179 35.55 23.25 -33.54
N PRO A 180 35.68 22.49 -34.65
CA PRO A 180 36.97 22.15 -35.22
C PRO A 180 37.79 23.43 -35.40
N ASP A 181 39.04 23.41 -34.94
CA ASP A 181 39.90 24.59 -34.94
C ASP A 181 39.94 25.16 -36.37
N PRO A 182 39.57 26.44 -36.58
CA PRO A 182 39.60 27.04 -37.90
C PRO A 182 41.00 26.96 -38.54
N LEU A 183 42.06 26.87 -37.75
CA LEU A 183 43.42 26.70 -38.25
C LEU A 183 43.66 25.29 -38.83
N ASP A 184 43.14 24.25 -38.20
CA ASP A 184 43.24 22.87 -38.70
C ASP A 184 42.49 22.71 -40.05
N GLN A 185 41.36 23.42 -40.21
CA GLN A 185 40.62 23.43 -41.48
C GLN A 185 41.38 24.14 -42.60
N ILE A 186 42.09 25.23 -42.27
CA ILE A 186 42.94 25.96 -43.23
C ILE A 186 44.12 25.09 -43.65
N ASP A 187 44.77 24.40 -42.71
CA ASP A 187 45.89 23.50 -42.98
C ASP A 187 45.46 22.30 -43.84
N GLU A 188 44.26 21.75 -43.59
CA GLU A 188 43.70 20.67 -44.41
C GLU A 188 43.35 21.15 -45.83
N LEU A 189 42.77 22.35 -45.97
CA LEU A 189 42.50 22.99 -47.27
C LEU A 189 43.79 23.29 -48.04
N TYR A 190 44.81 23.78 -47.35
CA TYR A 190 46.13 24.05 -47.92
C TYR A 190 46.81 22.76 -48.38
N ASN A 191 46.82 21.72 -47.54
CA ASN A 191 47.36 20.41 -47.92
C ASN A 191 46.58 19.78 -49.09
N ARG A 192 45.25 19.85 -49.09
CA ARG A 192 44.41 19.34 -50.20
C ARG A 192 44.66 20.09 -51.51
N THR A 193 44.83 21.41 -51.45
CA THR A 193 45.13 22.23 -52.65
C THR A 193 46.55 22.03 -53.13
N MET A 194 47.53 21.85 -52.24
CA MET A 194 48.90 21.51 -52.62
C MET A 194 49.00 20.11 -53.24
N VAL A 195 48.37 19.09 -52.67
CA VAL A 195 48.37 17.72 -53.22
C VAL A 195 47.73 17.68 -54.62
N ASN A 196 46.63 18.41 -54.84
CA ASN A 196 46.02 18.54 -56.17
C ASN A 196 46.89 19.33 -57.16
N ARG A 197 47.74 20.24 -56.68
CA ARG A 197 48.69 20.99 -57.52
C ARG A 197 49.93 20.17 -57.87
N SER A 198 50.34 19.25 -57.00
CA SER A 198 51.47 18.34 -57.20
C SER A 198 51.17 17.17 -58.13
N ARG A 199 49.91 17.00 -58.55
CA ARG A 199 49.49 16.00 -59.53
C ARG A 199 49.00 16.71 -60.79
N PRO A 200 49.91 17.20 -61.67
CA PRO A 200 49.50 17.59 -63.00
C PRO A 200 48.98 16.33 -63.70
N ASP A 201 47.83 16.45 -64.34
CA ASP A 201 47.18 15.37 -65.06
C ASP A 201 48.17 14.67 -66.00
N ASP A 202 48.48 13.41 -65.70
CA ASP A 202 48.98 12.45 -66.68
C ASP A 202 47.81 12.13 -67.62
N HIS A 203 47.51 13.08 -68.50
CA HIS A 203 46.71 12.84 -69.69
C HIS A 203 47.66 12.55 -70.85
N ARG A 204 48.00 11.27 -71.02
CA ARG A 204 48.41 10.68 -72.29
C ARG A 204 47.87 9.26 -72.43
#